data_AF-A0A538NPC1-F1
#
_entry.id   AF-A0A538NPC1-F1
#
_cell.length_a   1.000
_cell.length_b   1.000
_cell.length_c   1.000
_cell.angle_alpha   90.00
_cell.angle_beta   90.00
_cell.angle_gamma   90.00
#
_symmetry.space_group_name_H-M   'P 1'
#
loop_
_entity.id
_entity.type
_entity.pdbx_description
1 polymer ?
#
loop_
_entity_poly.entity_id
_entity_poly.type
_entity_poly.pdbx_seq_one_letter_code
_entity_poly.pdbx_strand_id
1 'polypeptide(L)'
;KQDLDLDFFKRRIGQAAEYRARRRVDPKLCRVVWSESDGLPGVIIDRYGEHFSLQTLTLAMDMRKEIIANAVVDLFESRASFQLANRQKASGTHAPLTIIERNDAPIRRAEGLGLHSGVLRGDAPSRVEIEIGGLKFDVDLLHGQKTGFYLDQLRNYETVAQQASNRRVLDCFANQGAFALVCASAGASEVTAVEAGAENISAARGNAERNELSVNWIKQDVFQFLRAAERAQAQYDLIILDPPSFTKTKSGIGDAMRGYRELHMRAFKLLSKDGLIATFSCSHHVSENGFAQMIAAALVDARCSARRLRRFEQAPDHPVLPTLPETEYFKGVLLEMMPAR
;
A
#
# COMPACT_ATOMS: atom_id res chain seq x y z
N LYS A 1 -24.01 8.59 -27.14
CA LYS A 1 -23.87 7.33 -26.38
C LYS A 1 -22.64 6.62 -26.91
N GLN A 2 -21.79 6.09 -26.05
CA GLN A 2 -20.58 5.38 -26.43
C GLN A 2 -20.74 3.93 -26.00
N ASP A 3 -20.46 3.00 -26.90
CA ASP A 3 -20.48 1.58 -26.59
C ASP A 3 -19.27 1.22 -25.72
N LEU A 4 -19.50 0.33 -24.76
CA LEU A 4 -18.47 -0.18 -23.84
C LEU A 4 -17.85 -1.45 -24.43
N ASP A 5 -17.24 -1.28 -25.61
CA ASP A 5 -16.59 -2.32 -26.39
C ASP A 5 -15.07 -2.42 -26.10
N LEU A 6 -14.39 -3.32 -26.82
CA LEU A 6 -12.95 -3.54 -26.65
C LEU A 6 -12.14 -2.25 -26.89
N ASP A 7 -12.48 -1.48 -27.93
CA ASP A 7 -11.78 -0.24 -28.27
C ASP A 7 -11.97 0.85 -27.21
N PHE A 8 -13.16 0.90 -26.59
CA PHE A 8 -13.41 1.76 -25.44
C PHE A 8 -12.45 1.46 -24.29
N PHE A 9 -12.38 0.19 -23.88
CA PHE A 9 -11.51 -0.20 -22.77
C PHE A 9 -10.03 -0.03 -23.10
N LYS A 10 -9.60 -0.40 -24.32
CA LYS A 10 -8.22 -0.16 -24.78
C LYS A 10 -7.84 1.31 -24.70
N ARG A 11 -8.71 2.21 -25.17
CA ARG A 11 -8.47 3.65 -25.11
C ARG A 11 -8.39 4.15 -23.67
N ARG A 12 -9.30 3.74 -22.78
CA ARG A 12 -9.31 4.20 -21.37
C ARG A 12 -8.12 3.67 -20.58
N ILE A 13 -7.83 2.38 -20.69
CA ILE A 13 -6.68 1.76 -20.02
C ILE A 13 -5.37 2.34 -20.58
N GLY A 14 -5.27 2.56 -21.89
CA GLY A 14 -4.13 3.21 -22.52
C GLY A 14 -3.91 4.64 -21.99
N GLN A 15 -4.96 5.46 -21.90
CA GLN A 15 -4.90 6.80 -21.31
C GLN A 15 -4.45 6.78 -19.83
N ALA A 16 -4.94 5.80 -19.07
CA ALA A 16 -4.55 5.59 -17.68
C ALA A 16 -3.05 5.25 -17.57
N ALA A 17 -2.54 4.36 -18.42
CA ALA A 17 -1.12 4.00 -18.49
C ALA A 17 -0.23 5.18 -18.93
N GLU A 18 -0.65 5.96 -19.93
CA GLU A 18 0.04 7.16 -20.38
C GLU A 18 0.14 8.23 -19.27
N TYR A 19 -0.90 8.37 -18.45
CA TYR A 19 -0.85 9.24 -17.27
C TYR A 19 0.26 8.79 -16.29
N ARG A 20 0.36 7.48 -15.97
CA ARG A 20 1.43 6.95 -15.10
C ARG A 20 2.81 7.22 -15.70
N ALA A 21 2.98 7.00 -17.00
CA ALA A 21 4.22 7.29 -17.71
C ALA A 21 4.64 8.77 -17.60
N ARG A 22 3.70 9.71 -17.81
CA ARG A 22 3.95 11.16 -17.63
C ARG A 22 4.34 11.55 -16.20
N ARG A 23 3.94 10.76 -15.20
CA ARG A 23 4.30 10.95 -13.78
C ARG A 23 5.55 10.19 -13.35
N ARG A 24 6.25 9.56 -14.30
CA ARG A 24 7.46 8.75 -14.06
C ARG A 24 7.21 7.65 -13.04
N VAL A 25 6.02 7.06 -13.06
CA VAL A 25 5.70 5.85 -12.31
C VAL A 25 6.34 4.67 -13.05
N ASP A 26 6.88 3.71 -12.29
CA ASP A 26 7.42 2.48 -12.88
C ASP A 26 6.32 1.74 -13.67
N PRO A 27 6.47 1.55 -14.99
CA PRO A 27 5.45 0.91 -15.81
C PRO A 27 5.31 -0.59 -15.52
N LYS A 28 6.18 -1.20 -14.70
CA LYS A 28 6.15 -2.61 -14.31
C LYS A 28 5.71 -2.83 -12.86
N LEU A 29 5.69 -1.81 -12.02
CA LEU A 29 5.22 -1.91 -10.64
C LEU A 29 4.35 -0.71 -10.28
N CYS A 30 3.06 -0.80 -10.62
CA CYS A 30 2.12 0.30 -10.38
C CYS A 30 0.65 -0.12 -10.47
N ARG A 31 -0.21 0.76 -9.98
CA ARG A 31 -1.62 0.78 -10.32
C ARG A 31 -1.82 1.38 -11.71
N VAL A 32 -2.18 0.54 -12.68
CA VAL A 32 -2.46 0.95 -14.06
C VAL A 32 -3.80 1.67 -14.17
N VAL A 33 -4.83 1.18 -13.48
CA VAL A 33 -6.18 1.77 -13.47
C VAL A 33 -6.68 1.91 -12.04
N TRP A 34 -7.18 3.10 -11.72
CA TRP A 34 -7.73 3.49 -10.42
C TRP A 34 -9.15 4.03 -10.57
N SER A 35 -10.09 3.12 -10.87
CA SER A 35 -11.53 3.32 -10.77
C SER A 35 -12.03 4.60 -11.47
N GLU A 36 -12.82 5.42 -10.79
CA GLU A 36 -13.41 6.67 -11.29
C GLU A 36 -12.34 7.66 -11.75
N SER A 37 -11.16 7.67 -11.10
CA SER A 37 -10.07 8.57 -11.44
C SER A 37 -9.50 8.34 -12.84
N ASP A 38 -9.72 7.15 -13.41
CA ASP A 38 -9.35 6.80 -14.78
C ASP A 38 -10.56 6.62 -15.72
N GLY A 39 -11.75 7.04 -15.26
CA GLY A 39 -12.97 6.95 -16.04
C GLY A 39 -13.47 5.52 -16.26
N LEU A 40 -13.08 4.58 -15.40
CA LEU A 40 -13.53 3.18 -15.38
C LEU A 40 -14.08 2.84 -13.98
N PRO A 41 -15.28 3.33 -13.60
CA PRO A 41 -15.82 3.17 -12.24
C PRO A 41 -15.91 1.72 -11.79
N GLY A 42 -15.22 1.39 -10.70
CA GLY A 42 -15.11 0.05 -10.13
C GLY A 42 -14.03 -0.83 -10.75
N VAL A 43 -13.27 -0.37 -11.75
CA VAL A 43 -12.16 -1.16 -12.30
C VAL A 43 -10.85 -0.78 -11.61
N ILE A 44 -10.16 -1.75 -11.03
CA ILE A 44 -8.81 -1.58 -10.49
C ILE A 44 -7.89 -2.56 -11.21
N ILE A 45 -6.77 -2.06 -11.72
CA ILE A 45 -5.76 -2.89 -12.37
C ILE A 45 -4.40 -2.54 -11.78
N ASP A 46 -3.78 -3.50 -11.12
CA ASP A 46 -2.40 -3.41 -10.63
C ASP A 46 -1.49 -4.28 -11.48
N ARG A 47 -0.26 -3.82 -11.72
CA ARG A 47 0.75 -4.52 -12.52
C ARG A 47 1.99 -4.82 -11.70
N TYR A 48 2.45 -6.06 -11.81
CA TYR A 48 3.63 -6.64 -11.16
C TYR A 48 4.44 -7.39 -12.24
N GLY A 49 5.30 -6.68 -12.96
CA GLY A 49 6.02 -7.20 -14.11
C GLY A 49 5.08 -7.58 -15.26
N GLU A 50 5.04 -8.86 -15.59
CA GLU A 50 4.14 -9.43 -16.61
C GLU A 50 2.85 -10.00 -16.00
N HIS A 51 2.60 -9.76 -14.71
CA HIS A 51 1.40 -10.20 -14.01
C HIS A 51 0.51 -9.01 -13.65
N PHE A 52 -0.80 -9.19 -13.83
CA PHE A 52 -1.80 -8.17 -13.57
C PHE A 52 -2.80 -8.69 -12.55
N SER A 53 -3.20 -7.83 -11.62
CA SER A 53 -4.36 -8.08 -10.74
C SER A 53 -5.51 -7.21 -11.21
N LEU A 54 -6.68 -7.82 -11.45
CA LEU A 54 -7.89 -7.15 -11.90
C LEU A 54 -8.99 -7.27 -10.85
N GLN A 55 -9.57 -6.14 -10.46
CA GLN A 55 -10.83 -6.07 -9.73
C GLN A 55 -11.89 -5.35 -10.55
N THR A 56 -13.12 -5.87 -10.52
CA THR A 56 -14.31 -5.27 -11.11
C THR A 56 -15.36 -5.12 -10.02
N LEU A 57 -15.47 -3.96 -9.39
CA LEU A 57 -16.25 -3.75 -8.17
C LEU A 57 -17.70 -3.34 -8.42
N THR A 58 -18.09 -3.03 -9.66
CA THR A 58 -19.45 -2.66 -10.06
C THR A 58 -20.05 -3.68 -11.03
N LEU A 59 -21.37 -3.89 -10.98
CA LEU A 59 -22.05 -4.89 -11.83
C LEU A 59 -21.76 -4.69 -13.33
N ALA A 60 -21.81 -3.43 -13.79
CA ALA A 60 -21.62 -3.11 -15.21
C ALA A 60 -20.20 -3.47 -15.71
N MET A 61 -19.18 -3.31 -14.86
CA MET A 61 -17.80 -3.66 -15.22
C MET A 61 -17.54 -5.15 -15.07
N ASP A 62 -18.15 -5.81 -14.07
CA ASP A 62 -18.03 -7.25 -13.88
C ASP A 62 -18.58 -8.04 -15.07
N MET A 63 -19.74 -7.62 -15.61
CA MET A 63 -20.31 -8.19 -16.84
C MET A 63 -19.39 -8.05 -18.06
N ARG A 64 -18.41 -7.15 -18.01
CA ARG A 64 -17.45 -6.84 -19.10
C ARG A 64 -16.03 -7.27 -18.76
N LYS A 65 -15.82 -7.99 -17.66
CA LYS A 65 -14.50 -8.42 -17.18
C LYS A 65 -13.66 -9.10 -18.27
N GLU A 66 -14.28 -9.97 -19.07
CA GLU A 66 -13.61 -10.65 -20.20
C GLU A 66 -13.11 -9.67 -21.27
N ILE A 67 -13.89 -8.62 -21.59
CA ILE A 67 -13.51 -7.59 -22.57
C ILE A 67 -12.39 -6.71 -21.99
N ILE A 68 -12.48 -6.36 -20.70
CA ILE A 68 -11.45 -5.62 -19.97
C ILE A 68 -10.13 -6.41 -19.96
N ALA A 69 -10.19 -7.71 -19.65
CA ALA A 69 -9.03 -8.59 -19.66
C ALA A 69 -8.40 -8.67 -21.06
N ASN A 70 -9.21 -8.82 -22.12
CA ASN A 70 -8.72 -8.80 -23.48
C ASN A 70 -8.09 -7.44 -23.85
N ALA A 71 -8.63 -6.32 -23.37
CA ALA A 71 -8.03 -5.00 -23.57
C ALA A 71 -6.65 -4.87 -22.91
N VAL A 72 -6.47 -5.43 -21.71
CA VAL A 72 -5.17 -5.50 -21.04
C VAL A 72 -4.19 -6.34 -21.86
N VAL A 73 -4.58 -7.54 -22.27
CA VAL A 73 -3.77 -8.43 -23.12
C VAL A 73 -3.35 -7.70 -24.40
N ASP A 74 -4.29 -7.12 -25.14
CA ASP A 74 -4.00 -6.37 -26.36
C ASP A 74 -3.00 -5.22 -26.13
N LEU A 75 -3.16 -4.45 -25.07
CA LEU A 75 -2.30 -3.29 -24.82
C LEU A 75 -0.89 -3.67 -24.36
N PHE A 76 -0.78 -4.73 -23.55
CA PHE A 76 0.46 -5.06 -22.85
C PHE A 76 1.22 -6.24 -23.46
N GLU A 77 0.55 -7.15 -24.18
CA GLU A 77 1.19 -8.19 -25.01
C GLU A 77 1.47 -7.69 -26.44
N SER A 78 0.51 -6.98 -27.06
CA SER A 78 0.67 -6.51 -28.44
C SER A 78 1.39 -5.14 -28.49
N ARG A 79 2.69 -5.17 -28.75
CA ARG A 79 3.47 -4.09 -29.41
C ARG A 79 3.80 -2.73 -28.73
N ALA A 80 3.57 -2.44 -27.45
CA ALA A 80 3.92 -1.10 -26.90
C ALA A 80 5.02 -1.03 -25.81
N SER A 81 5.31 -2.12 -25.10
CA SER A 81 6.37 -2.15 -24.08
C SER A 81 7.80 -2.02 -24.64
N PHE A 82 7.96 -2.13 -25.97
CA PHE A 82 9.25 -2.10 -26.66
C PHE A 82 9.66 -0.70 -27.18
N GLN A 83 8.77 0.30 -27.19
CA GLN A 83 9.12 1.64 -27.72
C GLN A 83 9.36 2.72 -26.66
N LEU A 84 8.96 2.51 -25.40
CA LEU A 84 9.29 3.42 -24.30
C LEU A 84 10.54 3.00 -23.50
N ALA A 85 11.04 1.78 -23.66
CA ALA A 85 12.22 1.28 -22.99
C ALA A 85 13.25 0.75 -24.01
N ASN A 86 14.10 1.66 -24.51
CA ASN A 86 15.38 1.38 -25.20
C ASN A 86 15.38 0.48 -26.45
N ARG A 87 15.96 1.06 -27.52
CA ARG A 87 16.47 0.37 -28.71
C ARG A 87 17.60 -0.61 -28.34
N GLN A 88 17.29 -1.80 -27.83
CA GLN A 88 18.18 -2.95 -27.97
C GLN A 88 17.34 -4.19 -28.27
N LYS A 89 17.68 -4.83 -29.40
CA LYS A 89 17.15 -6.10 -29.88
C LYS A 89 17.10 -7.12 -28.74
N ALA A 90 15.90 -7.62 -28.41
CA ALA A 90 15.75 -8.83 -27.61
C ALA A 90 14.90 -9.82 -28.39
N SER A 91 15.60 -10.77 -29.04
CA SER A 91 15.04 -12.05 -29.47
C SER A 91 14.80 -12.89 -28.21
N GLY A 92 13.57 -12.90 -27.72
CA GLY A 92 13.17 -13.74 -26.60
C GLY A 92 11.69 -14.05 -26.68
N THR A 93 11.35 -15.32 -26.59
CA THR A 93 10.00 -15.83 -26.38
C THR A 93 9.47 -15.19 -25.11
N HIS A 94 8.57 -14.20 -25.22
CA HIS A 94 7.97 -13.56 -24.06
C HIS A 94 7.00 -14.58 -23.45
N ALA A 95 7.13 -14.83 -22.14
CA ALA A 95 6.09 -15.55 -21.42
C ALA A 95 4.77 -14.79 -21.56
N PRO A 96 3.63 -15.49 -21.74
CA PRO A 96 2.34 -14.84 -21.84
C PRO A 96 2.03 -14.06 -20.55
N LEU A 97 1.32 -12.96 -20.69
CA LEU A 97 0.87 -12.14 -19.57
C LEU A 97 -0.15 -12.93 -18.75
N THR A 98 -0.07 -12.82 -17.42
CA THR A 98 -1.07 -13.42 -16.52
C THR A 98 -2.01 -12.35 -15.99
N ILE A 99 -3.31 -12.62 -15.96
CA ILE A 99 -4.29 -11.80 -15.24
C ILE A 99 -4.88 -12.63 -14.12
N ILE A 100 -4.70 -12.15 -12.89
CA ILE A 100 -5.33 -12.67 -11.68
C ILE A 100 -6.56 -11.82 -11.38
N GLU A 101 -7.72 -12.46 -11.32
CA GLU A 101 -8.92 -11.83 -10.80
C GLU A 101 -8.86 -11.79 -9.27
N ARG A 102 -9.04 -10.59 -8.70
CA ARG A 102 -9.11 -10.34 -7.25
C ARG A 102 -10.45 -9.73 -6.85
N ASN A 103 -11.51 -10.44 -7.20
CA ASN A 103 -12.89 -10.08 -6.89
C ASN A 103 -13.35 -10.64 -5.55
N ASP A 104 -12.46 -10.67 -4.57
CA ASP A 104 -12.68 -11.09 -3.18
C ASP A 104 -13.03 -9.91 -2.24
N ALA A 105 -13.08 -8.69 -2.78
CA ALA A 105 -13.44 -7.48 -2.05
C ALA A 105 -14.90 -7.54 -1.54
N PRO A 106 -15.16 -7.38 -0.22
CA PRO A 106 -16.51 -7.47 0.34
C PRO A 106 -17.55 -6.49 -0.23
N ILE A 107 -17.10 -5.36 -0.78
CA ILE A 107 -17.98 -4.34 -1.39
C ILE A 107 -18.82 -4.90 -2.55
N ARG A 108 -18.32 -5.93 -3.24
CA ARG A 108 -19.05 -6.61 -4.33
C ARG A 108 -20.41 -7.16 -3.88
N ARG A 109 -20.56 -7.54 -2.60
CA ARG A 109 -21.85 -8.01 -2.07
C ARG A 109 -22.92 -6.91 -2.08
N ALA A 110 -22.53 -5.64 -1.92
CA ALA A 110 -23.45 -4.50 -2.01
C ALA A 110 -23.99 -4.31 -3.44
N GLU A 111 -23.24 -4.75 -4.44
CA GLU A 111 -23.62 -4.76 -5.87
C GLU A 111 -24.35 -6.07 -6.26
N GLY A 112 -24.62 -6.97 -5.30
CA GLY A 112 -25.24 -8.28 -5.57
C GLY A 112 -24.30 -9.27 -6.27
N LEU A 113 -22.99 -9.02 -6.27
CA LEU A 113 -21.99 -9.84 -6.95
C LEU A 113 -21.38 -10.90 -6.02
N GLY A 114 -21.06 -12.08 -6.59
CA GLY A 114 -20.30 -13.12 -5.92
C GLY A 114 -18.83 -12.72 -5.70
N LEU A 115 -18.18 -13.34 -4.70
CA LEU A 115 -16.75 -13.17 -4.45
C LEU A 115 -15.97 -14.27 -5.16
N HIS A 116 -14.93 -13.89 -5.91
CA HIS A 116 -14.10 -14.81 -6.68
C HIS A 116 -12.64 -14.35 -6.67
N SER A 117 -11.70 -15.29 -6.55
CA SER A 117 -10.27 -15.05 -6.75
C SER A 117 -9.69 -16.21 -7.54
N GLY A 118 -8.85 -15.92 -8.53
CA GLY A 118 -8.24 -16.96 -9.36
C GLY A 118 -7.59 -16.42 -10.62
N VAL A 119 -7.04 -17.32 -11.43
CA VAL A 119 -6.45 -16.96 -12.71
C VAL A 119 -7.57 -16.73 -13.74
N LEU A 120 -7.58 -15.54 -14.33
CA LEU A 120 -8.52 -15.14 -15.39
C LEU A 120 -7.94 -15.35 -16.79
N ARG A 121 -6.63 -15.16 -16.95
CA ARG A 121 -5.86 -15.35 -18.20
C ARG A 121 -4.45 -15.85 -17.87
N GLY A 122 -3.91 -16.68 -18.76
CA GLY A 122 -2.57 -17.25 -18.63
C GLY A 122 -2.50 -18.33 -17.55
N ASP A 123 -1.28 -18.58 -17.08
CA ASP A 123 -1.00 -19.57 -16.02
C ASP A 123 -0.79 -18.88 -14.67
N ALA A 124 -1.11 -19.59 -13.58
CA ALA A 124 -0.83 -19.11 -12.22
C ALA A 124 0.69 -18.87 -12.06
N PRO A 125 1.11 -17.69 -11.57
CA PRO A 125 2.52 -17.44 -11.35
C PRO A 125 2.99 -18.32 -10.19
N SER A 126 4.10 -19.04 -10.38
CA SER A 126 4.72 -19.82 -9.31
C SER A 126 5.29 -18.92 -8.21
N ARG A 127 5.79 -17.74 -8.59
CA ARG A 127 6.36 -16.71 -7.71
C ARG A 127 6.39 -15.38 -8.46
N VAL A 128 5.96 -14.30 -7.80
CA VAL A 128 6.06 -12.94 -8.33
C VAL A 128 7.04 -12.15 -7.48
N GLU A 129 8.18 -11.79 -8.06
CA GLU A 129 9.20 -10.96 -7.40
C GLU A 129 9.04 -9.50 -7.87
N ILE A 130 9.09 -8.57 -6.92
CA ILE A 130 9.12 -7.12 -7.19
C ILE A 130 10.33 -6.49 -6.53
N GLU A 131 10.71 -5.30 -7.01
CA GLU A 131 11.81 -4.52 -6.44
C GLU A 131 11.30 -3.20 -5.86
N ILE A 132 11.67 -2.90 -4.61
CA ILE A 132 11.34 -1.64 -3.93
C ILE A 132 12.63 -1.12 -3.29
N GLY A 133 13.12 0.02 -3.75
CA GLY A 133 14.34 0.63 -3.18
C GLY A 133 15.58 -0.27 -3.30
N GLY A 134 15.69 -1.07 -4.36
CA GLY A 134 16.76 -2.05 -4.55
C GLY A 134 16.58 -3.38 -3.80
N LEU A 135 15.51 -3.52 -3.02
CA LEU A 135 15.19 -4.74 -2.26
C LEU A 135 14.17 -5.59 -3.00
N LYS A 136 14.34 -6.91 -2.92
CA LYS A 136 13.49 -7.89 -3.60
C LYS A 136 12.41 -8.41 -2.67
N PHE A 137 11.16 -8.41 -3.12
CA PHE A 137 10.01 -8.89 -2.35
C PHE A 137 9.27 -9.96 -3.15
N ASP A 138 8.87 -11.03 -2.46
CA ASP A 138 7.90 -11.97 -2.99
C ASP A 138 6.48 -11.51 -2.69
N VAL A 139 5.65 -11.56 -3.72
CA VAL A 139 4.24 -11.19 -3.66
C VAL A 139 3.39 -12.39 -4.04
N ASP A 140 2.46 -12.75 -3.15
CA ASP A 140 1.39 -13.70 -3.49
C ASP A 140 0.20 -12.93 -4.08
N LEU A 141 0.04 -13.00 -5.41
CA LEU A 141 -1.07 -12.34 -6.10
C LEU A 141 -2.42 -13.05 -5.90
N LEU A 142 -2.42 -14.34 -5.55
CA LEU A 142 -3.64 -15.15 -5.41
C LEU A 142 -4.24 -15.05 -4.01
N HIS A 143 -3.41 -15.10 -2.98
CA HIS A 143 -3.84 -15.14 -1.58
C HIS A 143 -3.40 -13.92 -0.76
N GLY A 144 -2.46 -13.12 -1.25
CA GLY A 144 -1.97 -11.94 -0.53
C GLY A 144 -3.07 -10.88 -0.31
N GLN A 145 -2.88 -10.01 0.69
CA GLN A 145 -3.82 -8.93 0.98
C GLN A 145 -3.98 -7.93 -0.20
N LYS A 146 -5.15 -7.29 -0.28
CA LYS A 146 -5.55 -6.39 -1.39
C LYS A 146 -5.43 -7.10 -2.75
N THR A 147 -4.50 -6.66 -3.58
CA THR A 147 -4.20 -7.17 -4.93
C THR A 147 -2.80 -7.78 -5.00
N GLY A 148 -2.16 -8.01 -3.84
CA GLY A 148 -0.80 -8.52 -3.70
C GLY A 148 0.04 -7.65 -2.74
N PHE A 149 0.15 -6.35 -3.03
CA PHE A 149 1.01 -5.42 -2.29
C PHE A 149 0.38 -4.03 -2.12
N TYR A 150 0.90 -3.23 -1.18
CA TYR A 150 0.42 -1.86 -0.90
C TYR A 150 1.11 -0.86 -1.82
N LEU A 151 0.67 -0.80 -3.09
CA LEU A 151 1.27 0.09 -4.09
C LEU A 151 1.07 1.59 -3.78
N ASP A 152 0.03 1.92 -3.01
CA ASP A 152 -0.25 3.27 -2.51
C ASP A 152 0.87 3.84 -1.62
N GLN A 153 1.66 2.98 -0.97
CA GLN A 153 2.77 3.33 -0.09
C GLN A 153 4.14 3.37 -0.77
N LEU A 154 4.26 3.02 -2.06
CA LEU A 154 5.58 2.81 -2.72
C LEU A 154 6.56 3.97 -2.52
N ARG A 155 6.10 5.21 -2.70
CA ARG A 155 6.95 6.41 -2.52
C ARG A 155 7.23 6.75 -1.06
N ASN A 156 6.37 6.30 -0.16
CA ASN A 156 6.48 6.57 1.25
C ASN A 156 7.53 5.65 1.90
N TYR A 157 7.74 4.44 1.38
CA TYR A 157 8.82 3.55 1.81
C TYR A 157 10.19 4.24 1.74
N GLU A 158 10.56 4.79 0.58
CA GLU A 158 11.84 5.49 0.41
C GLU A 158 11.93 6.74 1.29
N THR A 159 10.85 7.51 1.37
CA THR A 159 10.83 8.72 2.21
C THR A 159 11.05 8.40 3.70
N VAL A 160 10.43 7.35 4.20
CA VAL A 160 10.59 6.92 5.60
C VAL A 160 11.97 6.32 5.82
N ALA A 161 12.50 5.55 4.86
CA ALA A 161 13.84 4.98 4.92
C ALA A 161 14.94 6.05 5.07
N GLN A 162 14.78 7.22 4.43
CA GLN A 162 15.69 8.36 4.60
C GLN A 162 15.79 8.86 6.05
N GLN A 163 14.80 8.54 6.89
CA GLN A 163 14.78 8.86 8.31
C GLN A 163 15.34 7.72 9.18
N ALA A 164 15.80 6.61 8.64
CA ALA A 164 16.13 5.42 9.44
C ALA A 164 17.61 5.32 9.86
N SER A 165 18.53 5.99 9.18
CA SER A 165 19.98 5.83 9.41
C SER A 165 20.38 6.06 10.88
N ASN A 166 21.09 5.10 11.47
CA ASN A 166 21.55 5.05 12.86
C ASN A 166 20.44 5.11 13.93
N ARG A 167 19.17 4.92 13.56
CA ARG A 167 18.02 4.95 14.46
C ARG A 167 17.54 3.55 14.84
N ARG A 168 17.01 3.41 16.06
CA ARG A 168 16.23 2.23 16.47
C ARG A 168 14.80 2.39 15.95
N VAL A 169 14.38 1.50 15.06
CA VAL A 169 13.12 1.58 14.33
C VAL A 169 12.11 0.58 14.88
N LEU A 170 10.86 1.02 15.07
CA LEU A 170 9.71 0.16 15.32
C LEU A 170 8.70 0.29 14.18
N ASP A 171 8.48 -0.80 13.44
CA ASP A 171 7.45 -0.92 12.41
C ASP A 171 6.23 -1.65 12.97
N CYS A 172 5.14 -0.92 13.19
CA CYS A 172 3.88 -1.49 13.66
C CYS A 172 2.92 -1.74 12.50
N PHE A 173 2.30 -2.92 12.50
CA PHE A 173 1.47 -3.43 11.40
C PHE A 173 2.33 -3.69 10.15
N ALA A 174 3.48 -4.32 10.36
CA ALA A 174 4.54 -4.45 9.38
C ALA A 174 4.13 -5.22 8.11
N ASN A 175 3.05 -6.00 8.15
CA ASN A 175 2.56 -6.79 7.02
C ASN A 175 3.70 -7.65 6.41
N GLN A 176 4.03 -7.50 5.13
CA GLN A 176 5.10 -8.23 4.44
C GLN A 176 6.50 -7.60 4.64
N GLY A 177 6.63 -6.63 5.57
CA GLY A 177 7.91 -6.10 6.04
C GLY A 177 8.48 -4.94 5.23
N ALA A 178 7.69 -4.31 4.35
CA ALA A 178 8.20 -3.30 3.42
C ALA A 178 8.93 -2.15 4.12
N PHE A 179 8.29 -1.50 5.10
CA PHE A 179 8.91 -0.40 5.85
C PHE A 179 10.11 -0.86 6.68
N ALA A 180 9.97 -1.96 7.44
CA ALA A 180 11.06 -2.54 8.20
C ALA A 180 12.32 -2.81 7.35
N LEU A 181 12.16 -3.41 6.16
CA LEU A 181 13.27 -3.80 5.30
C LEU A 181 13.94 -2.60 4.63
N VAL A 182 13.17 -1.62 4.13
CA VAL A 182 13.78 -0.38 3.59
C VAL A 182 14.51 0.41 4.67
N CYS A 183 14.00 0.42 5.91
CA CYS A 183 14.68 1.05 7.04
C CYS A 183 15.98 0.32 7.42
N ALA A 184 15.96 -1.02 7.44
CA ALA A 184 17.15 -1.84 7.68
C ALA A 184 18.23 -1.59 6.62
N SER A 185 17.84 -1.59 5.33
CA SER A 185 18.74 -1.30 4.21
C SER A 185 19.31 0.12 4.24
N ALA A 186 18.54 1.10 4.74
CA ALA A 186 18.99 2.48 4.90
C ALA A 186 19.91 2.72 6.13
N GLY A 187 20.33 1.65 6.82
CA GLY A 187 21.30 1.72 7.91
C GLY A 187 20.70 2.02 9.28
N ALA A 188 19.46 1.60 9.54
CA ALA A 188 18.93 1.55 10.91
C ALA A 188 19.85 0.73 11.83
N SER A 189 20.02 1.17 13.07
CA SER A 189 20.87 0.47 14.05
C SER A 189 20.20 -0.79 14.59
N GLU A 190 18.87 -0.77 14.68
CA GLU A 190 18.02 -1.90 15.04
C GLU A 190 16.66 -1.70 14.40
N VAL A 191 16.04 -2.77 13.87
CA VAL A 191 14.65 -2.73 13.39
C VAL A 191 13.85 -3.80 14.10
N THR A 192 12.79 -3.40 14.79
CA THR A 192 11.76 -4.30 15.33
C THR A 192 10.48 -4.13 14.51
N ALA A 193 9.88 -5.23 14.07
CA ALA A 193 8.67 -5.23 13.26
C ALA A 193 7.60 -6.11 13.90
N VAL A 194 6.39 -5.57 14.07
CA VAL A 194 5.28 -6.20 14.79
C VAL A 194 4.11 -6.43 13.83
N GLU A 195 3.69 -7.68 13.72
CA GLU A 195 2.61 -8.11 12.84
C GLU A 195 1.81 -9.26 13.48
N ALA A 196 0.48 -9.22 13.40
CA ALA A 196 -0.37 -10.26 14.00
C ALA A 196 -0.60 -11.46 13.06
N GLY A 197 -0.64 -11.21 11.74
CA GLY A 197 -0.88 -12.19 10.70
C GLY A 197 0.29 -13.17 10.55
N ALA A 198 0.01 -14.47 10.73
CA ALA A 198 1.02 -15.52 10.61
C ALA A 198 1.64 -15.59 9.20
N GLU A 199 0.79 -15.45 8.17
CA GLU A 199 1.20 -15.46 6.77
C GLU A 199 2.06 -14.23 6.43
N ASN A 200 1.61 -13.05 6.86
CA ASN A 200 2.34 -11.79 6.69
C ASN A 200 3.74 -11.85 7.31
N ILE A 201 3.86 -12.30 8.57
CA ILE A 201 5.17 -12.38 9.23
C ILE A 201 6.08 -13.44 8.61
N SER A 202 5.50 -14.51 8.06
CA SER A 202 6.25 -15.54 7.35
C SER A 202 6.80 -15.00 6.02
N ALA A 203 5.96 -14.29 5.25
CA ALA A 203 6.37 -13.61 4.03
C ALA A 203 7.44 -12.54 4.31
N ALA A 204 7.28 -11.75 5.37
CA ALA A 204 8.24 -10.73 5.77
C ALA A 204 9.61 -11.32 6.14
N ARG A 205 9.64 -12.46 6.83
CA ARG A 205 10.89 -13.19 7.11
C ARG A 205 11.56 -13.71 5.84
N GLY A 206 10.80 -14.30 4.92
CA GLY A 206 11.32 -14.73 3.62
C GLY A 206 11.91 -13.56 2.81
N ASN A 207 11.25 -12.39 2.84
CA ASN A 207 11.77 -11.17 2.24
C ASN A 207 13.04 -10.67 2.94
N ALA A 208 13.14 -10.77 4.27
CA ALA A 208 14.34 -10.41 5.02
C ALA A 208 15.53 -11.29 4.65
N GLU A 209 15.33 -12.61 4.64
CA GLU A 209 16.34 -13.61 4.26
C GLU A 209 16.84 -13.38 2.83
N ARG A 210 15.91 -13.13 1.89
CA ARG A 210 16.22 -12.84 0.48
C ARG A 210 17.13 -11.62 0.29
N ASN A 211 17.00 -10.62 1.15
CA ASN A 211 17.78 -9.38 1.09
C ASN A 211 18.96 -9.38 2.07
N GLU A 212 19.19 -10.48 2.79
CA GLU A 212 20.26 -10.59 3.80
C GLU A 212 20.15 -9.51 4.90
N LEU A 213 18.92 -9.12 5.24
CA LEU A 213 18.63 -8.08 6.24
C LEU A 213 18.17 -8.70 7.56
N SER A 214 18.69 -8.17 8.68
CA SER A 214 18.28 -8.58 10.02
C SER A 214 17.19 -7.66 10.56
N VAL A 215 16.06 -8.25 10.97
CA VAL A 215 14.93 -7.57 11.61
C VAL A 215 14.42 -8.43 12.75
N ASN A 216 14.12 -7.81 13.89
CA ASN A 216 13.47 -8.46 15.02
C ASN A 216 11.96 -8.58 14.77
N TRP A 217 11.52 -9.75 14.31
CA TRP A 217 10.13 -10.04 13.94
C TRP A 217 9.29 -10.55 15.13
N ILE A 218 8.27 -9.79 15.52
CA ILE A 218 7.38 -10.09 16.65
C ILE A 218 5.97 -10.40 16.13
N LYS A 219 5.54 -11.67 16.29
CA LYS A 219 4.17 -12.08 15.97
C LYS A 219 3.23 -11.77 17.13
N GLN A 220 2.64 -10.59 17.14
CA GLN A 220 1.76 -10.15 18.22
C GLN A 220 0.76 -9.08 17.76
N ASP A 221 -0.36 -8.96 18.46
CA ASP A 221 -1.21 -7.77 18.37
C ASP A 221 -0.41 -6.52 18.77
N VAL A 222 -0.46 -5.48 17.93
CA VAL A 222 0.32 -4.25 18.12
C VAL A 222 -0.06 -3.54 19.41
N PHE A 223 -1.33 -3.49 19.79
CA PHE A 223 -1.72 -2.83 21.04
C PHE A 223 -1.18 -3.56 22.27
N GLN A 224 -1.17 -4.90 22.26
CA GLN A 224 -0.54 -5.70 23.31
C GLN A 224 0.97 -5.49 23.37
N PHE A 225 1.63 -5.46 22.22
CA PHE A 225 3.07 -5.17 22.14
C PHE A 225 3.39 -3.79 22.71
N LEU A 226 2.71 -2.74 22.26
CA LEU A 226 2.94 -1.37 22.73
C LEU A 226 2.73 -1.23 24.25
N ARG A 227 1.71 -1.91 24.82
CA ARG A 227 1.51 -1.96 26.28
C ARG A 227 2.64 -2.67 27.03
N ALA A 228 3.25 -3.69 26.44
CA ALA A 228 4.37 -4.41 27.05
C ALA A 228 5.66 -3.58 26.94
N ALA A 229 5.92 -3.00 25.76
CA ALA A 229 7.05 -2.11 25.51
C ALA A 229 7.02 -0.87 26.42
N GLU A 230 5.83 -0.27 26.64
CA GLU A 230 5.65 0.86 27.55
C GLU A 230 6.00 0.48 28.99
N ARG A 231 5.56 -0.70 29.46
CA ARG A 231 5.90 -1.23 30.79
C ARG A 231 7.39 -1.55 30.94
N ALA A 232 8.02 -1.99 29.86
CA ALA A 232 9.46 -2.25 29.80
C ALA A 232 10.29 -0.97 29.62
N GLN A 233 9.65 0.21 29.53
CA GLN A 233 10.29 1.49 29.26
C GLN A 233 11.18 1.46 27.99
N ALA A 234 10.76 0.70 26.98
CA ALA A 234 11.43 0.67 25.69
C ALA A 234 11.37 2.05 25.02
N GLN A 235 12.37 2.34 24.19
CA GLN A 235 12.48 3.60 23.45
C GLN A 235 12.93 3.33 22.02
N TYR A 236 12.34 4.03 21.06
CA TYR A 236 12.63 3.98 19.63
C TYR A 236 12.83 5.39 19.08
N ASP A 237 13.70 5.53 18.10
CA ASP A 237 14.02 6.81 17.47
C ASP A 237 13.17 7.09 16.23
N LEU A 238 12.60 6.04 15.63
CA LEU A 238 11.62 6.12 14.56
C LEU A 238 10.52 5.08 14.79
N ILE A 239 9.27 5.51 14.85
CA ILE A 239 8.10 4.61 14.88
C ILE A 239 7.30 4.79 13.60
N ILE A 240 6.90 3.68 12.98
CA ILE A 240 5.99 3.65 11.85
C ILE A 240 4.67 3.05 12.30
N LEU A 241 3.57 3.75 12.02
CA LEU A 241 2.21 3.29 12.27
C LEU A 241 1.46 3.24 10.93
N ASP A 242 1.29 2.05 10.35
CA ASP A 242 0.42 1.84 9.18
C ASP A 242 -0.76 0.88 9.49
N PRO A 243 -1.65 1.27 10.41
CA PRO A 243 -2.74 0.41 10.84
C PRO A 243 -3.76 0.14 9.72
N PRO A 244 -4.41 -1.04 9.70
CA PRO A 244 -5.58 -1.25 8.86
C PRO A 244 -6.71 -0.29 9.26
N SER A 245 -7.72 -0.14 8.41
CA SER A 245 -8.90 0.66 8.76
C SER A 245 -9.65 0.02 9.93
N PHE A 246 -9.75 0.71 11.06
CA PHE A 246 -10.46 0.22 12.26
C PHE A 246 -11.98 0.26 12.13
N THR A 247 -12.52 0.98 11.13
CA THR A 247 -13.93 0.92 10.76
C THR A 247 -14.09 0.79 9.25
N LYS A 248 -15.17 0.12 8.82
CA LYS A 248 -15.63 0.10 7.43
C LYS A 248 -16.91 0.91 7.22
N THR A 249 -17.49 1.44 8.30
CA THR A 249 -18.79 2.13 8.30
C THR A 249 -18.67 3.52 8.91
N LYS A 250 -19.59 4.41 8.50
CA LYS A 250 -19.68 5.77 9.06
C LYS A 250 -20.07 5.77 10.54
N SER A 251 -20.90 4.81 10.97
CA SER A 251 -21.32 4.70 12.38
C SER A 251 -20.18 4.27 13.32
N GLY A 252 -19.22 3.49 12.84
CA GLY A 252 -18.08 3.02 13.63
C GLY A 252 -16.92 4.02 13.77
N ILE A 253 -17.02 5.22 13.18
CA ILE A 253 -15.93 6.21 13.20
C ILE A 253 -15.55 6.59 14.64
N GLY A 254 -16.52 6.80 15.53
CA GLY A 254 -16.24 7.20 16.91
C GLY A 254 -15.34 6.20 17.65
N ASP A 255 -15.57 4.91 17.43
CA ASP A 255 -14.82 3.82 18.06
C ASP A 255 -13.43 3.67 17.42
N ALA A 256 -13.37 3.74 16.09
CA ALA A 256 -12.11 3.75 15.35
C ALA A 256 -11.19 4.90 15.80
N MET A 257 -11.73 6.11 15.99
CA MET A 257 -10.96 7.26 16.43
C MET A 257 -10.42 7.10 17.87
N ARG A 258 -11.15 6.39 18.76
CA ARG A 258 -10.62 6.03 20.09
C ARG A 258 -9.47 5.04 19.99
N GLY A 259 -9.60 4.03 19.13
CA GLY A 259 -8.52 3.07 18.85
C GLY A 259 -7.28 3.74 18.28
N TYR A 260 -7.44 4.63 17.29
CA TYR A 260 -6.33 5.41 16.74
C TYR A 260 -5.68 6.30 17.81
N ARG A 261 -6.47 6.97 18.65
CA ARG A 261 -5.95 7.81 19.73
C ARG A 261 -5.12 7.01 20.73
N GLU A 262 -5.58 5.83 21.15
CA GLU A 262 -4.81 4.94 22.03
C GLU A 262 -3.51 4.49 21.36
N LEU A 263 -3.58 4.07 20.10
CA LEU A 263 -2.41 3.63 19.33
C LEU A 263 -1.32 4.72 19.31
N HIS A 264 -1.69 5.94 18.95
CA HIS A 264 -0.76 7.07 18.85
C HIS A 264 -0.22 7.48 20.22
N MET A 265 -1.09 7.56 21.23
CA MET A 265 -0.68 7.92 22.59
C MET A 265 0.37 6.95 23.15
N ARG A 266 0.21 5.65 22.90
CA ARG A 266 1.24 4.66 23.28
C ARG A 266 2.52 4.81 22.48
N ALA A 267 2.42 4.97 21.16
CA ALA A 267 3.58 5.18 20.31
C ALA A 267 4.40 6.42 20.74
N PHE A 268 3.74 7.54 21.04
CA PHE A 268 4.42 8.75 21.51
C PHE A 268 5.21 8.55 22.81
N LYS A 269 4.74 7.70 23.73
CA LYS A 269 5.46 7.39 24.97
C LYS A 269 6.71 6.51 24.76
N LEU A 270 6.78 5.82 23.62
CA LEU A 270 7.91 4.99 23.24
C LEU A 270 8.93 5.74 22.38
N LEU A 271 8.65 6.98 21.98
CA LEU A 271 9.62 7.78 21.22
C LEU A 271 10.68 8.36 22.13
N SER A 272 11.94 8.23 21.69
CA SER A 272 13.07 8.90 22.31
C SER A 272 12.96 10.43 22.17
N LYS A 273 13.85 11.13 22.88
CA LYS A 273 14.00 12.57 22.71
C LYS A 273 14.38 12.86 21.25
N ASP A 274 13.66 13.78 20.62
CA ASP A 274 13.81 14.12 19.20
C ASP A 274 13.44 12.95 18.24
N GLY A 275 12.73 11.93 18.75
CA GLY A 275 12.25 10.79 17.98
C GLY A 275 11.23 11.19 16.90
N LEU A 276 11.15 10.36 15.87
CA LEU A 276 10.29 10.56 14.71
C LEU A 276 9.14 9.56 14.69
N ILE A 277 7.98 9.98 14.20
CA ILE A 277 6.87 9.06 13.91
C ILE A 277 6.27 9.33 12.55
N ALA A 278 6.29 8.30 11.71
CA ALA A 278 5.56 8.26 10.45
C ALA A 278 4.24 7.51 10.69
N THR A 279 3.11 8.19 10.56
CA THR A 279 1.80 7.60 10.80
C THR A 279 0.87 7.79 9.63
N PHE A 280 0.08 6.75 9.33
CA PHE A 280 -0.78 6.65 8.18
C PHE A 280 -2.21 6.25 8.56
N SER A 281 -3.16 6.64 7.70
CA SER A 281 -4.55 6.20 7.76
C SER A 281 -5.07 6.03 6.34
N CYS A 282 -5.47 4.81 5.98
CA CYS A 282 -6.07 4.49 4.69
C CYS A 282 -7.60 4.46 4.75
N SER A 283 -8.23 5.15 5.71
CA SER A 283 -9.68 5.14 5.88
C SER A 283 -10.33 6.31 5.15
N HIS A 284 -11.17 6.01 4.17
CA HIS A 284 -12.04 7.01 3.51
C HIS A 284 -12.89 7.80 4.52
N HIS A 285 -13.36 7.14 5.58
CA HIS A 285 -14.25 7.75 6.57
C HIS A 285 -13.54 8.70 7.54
N VAL A 286 -12.21 8.70 7.54
CA VAL A 286 -11.39 9.62 8.36
C VAL A 286 -10.95 10.78 7.47
N SER A 287 -11.47 11.97 7.78
CA SER A 287 -11.03 13.21 7.11
C SER A 287 -9.64 13.62 7.58
N GLU A 288 -8.94 14.44 6.78
CA GLU A 288 -7.62 14.96 7.16
C GLU A 288 -7.67 15.73 8.49
N ASN A 289 -8.70 16.56 8.68
CA ASN A 289 -8.91 17.29 9.93
C ASN A 289 -9.18 16.32 11.10
N GLY A 290 -10.01 15.30 10.89
CA GLY A 290 -10.26 14.28 11.90
C GLY A 290 -9.00 13.55 12.33
N PHE A 291 -8.15 13.17 11.37
CA PHE A 291 -6.85 12.55 11.64
C PHE A 291 -5.93 13.48 12.43
N ALA A 292 -5.82 14.75 12.03
CA ALA A 292 -5.01 15.75 12.73
C ALA A 292 -5.50 16.02 14.16
N GLN A 293 -6.81 16.10 14.38
CA GLN A 293 -7.42 16.27 15.70
C GLN A 293 -7.15 15.07 16.61
N MET A 294 -7.22 13.84 16.07
CA MET A 294 -6.89 12.63 16.82
C MET A 294 -5.43 12.60 17.24
N ILE A 295 -4.50 12.94 16.34
CA ILE A 295 -3.08 13.07 16.65
C ILE A 295 -2.87 14.11 17.75
N ALA A 296 -3.48 15.29 17.64
CA ALA A 296 -3.38 16.35 18.64
C ALA A 296 -3.88 15.88 20.01
N ALA A 297 -5.02 15.18 20.05
CA ALA A 297 -5.57 14.63 21.29
C ALA A 297 -4.65 13.56 21.91
N ALA A 298 -4.03 12.71 21.08
CA ALA A 298 -3.07 11.71 21.53
C ALA A 298 -1.76 12.33 22.08
N LEU A 299 -1.28 13.43 21.49
CA LEU A 299 -0.13 14.21 22.02
C LEU A 299 -0.44 14.81 23.39
N VAL A 300 -1.65 15.35 23.58
CA VAL A 300 -2.11 15.89 24.87
C VAL A 300 -2.14 14.78 25.93
N ASP A 301 -2.69 13.60 25.60
CA ASP A 301 -2.74 12.46 26.52
C ASP A 301 -1.35 11.93 26.88
N ALA A 302 -0.43 11.91 25.90
CA ALA A 302 0.97 11.54 26.08
C ALA A 302 1.80 12.63 26.77
N ARG A 303 1.23 13.83 26.98
CA ARG A 303 1.87 15.02 27.57
C ARG A 303 3.16 15.42 26.85
N CYS A 304 3.13 15.35 25.53
CA CYS A 304 4.27 15.68 24.69
C CYS A 304 3.89 16.68 23.60
N SER A 305 4.88 17.26 22.95
CA SER A 305 4.71 18.17 21.82
C SER A 305 5.48 17.62 20.64
N ALA A 306 4.95 17.84 19.44
CA ALA A 306 5.61 17.43 18.20
C ALA A 306 5.42 18.52 17.14
N ARG A 307 6.38 18.62 16.22
CA ARG A 307 6.25 19.44 15.02
C ARG A 307 6.05 18.55 13.81
N ARG A 308 5.19 18.98 12.88
CA ARG A 308 4.99 18.25 11.61
C ARG A 308 6.09 18.62 10.63
N LEU A 309 6.83 17.62 10.18
CA LEU A 309 7.89 17.77 9.18
C LEU A 309 7.37 17.60 7.76
N ARG A 310 6.43 16.67 7.56
CA ARG A 310 5.92 16.30 6.22
C ARG A 310 4.49 15.79 6.28
N ARG A 311 3.77 15.96 5.17
CA ARG A 311 2.57 15.19 4.83
C ARG A 311 2.92 14.14 3.78
N PHE A 312 2.33 12.97 3.93
CA PHE A 312 2.40 11.91 2.94
C PHE A 312 1.09 11.87 2.15
N GLU A 313 1.20 11.50 0.88
CA GLU A 313 0.08 11.37 -0.05
C GLU A 313 0.08 9.94 -0.61
N GLN A 314 -1.05 9.52 -1.16
CA GLN A 314 -1.10 8.30 -1.97
C GLN A 314 -0.22 8.45 -3.21
N ALA A 315 0.40 7.35 -3.65
CA ALA A 315 1.26 7.34 -4.82
C ALA A 315 0.55 7.88 -6.08
N PRO A 316 1.24 8.54 -7.03
CA PRO A 316 0.58 9.21 -8.17
C PRO A 316 -0.17 8.31 -9.14
N ASP A 317 0.04 7.00 -9.07
CA ASP A 317 -0.72 5.97 -9.77
C ASP A 317 -2.09 5.67 -9.11
N HIS A 318 -2.37 6.32 -7.99
CA HIS A 318 -3.66 6.43 -7.30
C HIS A 318 -4.20 7.88 -7.38
N PRO A 319 -4.49 8.40 -8.58
CA PRO A 319 -4.86 9.81 -8.75
C PRO A 319 -6.10 10.21 -7.94
N VAL A 320 -6.01 11.38 -7.30
CA VAL A 320 -7.13 12.04 -6.62
C VAL A 320 -7.81 13.01 -7.59
N LEU A 321 -9.14 12.92 -7.70
CA LEU A 321 -9.94 13.85 -8.46
C LEU A 321 -10.49 14.96 -7.56
N PRO A 322 -10.23 16.25 -7.85
CA PRO A 322 -10.81 17.36 -7.10
C PRO A 322 -12.35 17.38 -7.12
N THR A 323 -12.95 16.83 -8.18
CA THR A 323 -14.41 16.72 -8.34
C THR A 323 -15.02 15.51 -7.64
N LEU A 324 -14.19 14.60 -7.12
CA LEU A 324 -14.62 13.41 -6.39
C LEU A 324 -13.67 13.18 -5.20
N PRO A 325 -13.85 13.95 -4.10
CA PRO A 325 -12.95 13.92 -2.93
C PRO A 325 -12.81 12.53 -2.29
N GLU A 326 -13.78 11.64 -2.50
CA GLU A 326 -13.77 10.25 -2.02
C GLU A 326 -12.60 9.43 -2.59
N THR A 327 -12.00 9.88 -3.69
CA THR A 327 -10.77 9.28 -4.27
C THR A 327 -9.52 9.51 -3.41
N GLU A 328 -9.56 10.46 -2.47
CA GLU A 328 -8.53 10.72 -1.46
C GLU A 328 -8.82 9.97 -0.16
N TYR A 329 -8.39 8.71 -0.10
CA TYR A 329 -8.59 7.88 1.08
C TYR A 329 -7.37 7.86 2.01
N PHE A 330 -6.18 8.13 1.47
CA PHE A 330 -4.91 8.04 2.18
C PHE A 330 -4.58 9.35 2.92
N LYS A 331 -4.11 9.23 4.16
CA LYS A 331 -3.57 10.34 4.95
C LYS A 331 -2.30 9.86 5.63
N GLY A 332 -1.26 10.68 5.64
CA GLY A 332 -0.10 10.41 6.48
C GLY A 332 0.66 11.66 6.89
N VAL A 333 1.35 11.60 8.02
CA VAL A 333 2.23 12.67 8.49
C VAL A 333 3.52 12.10 9.08
N LEU A 334 4.61 12.85 8.92
CA LEU A 334 5.85 12.66 9.66
C LEU A 334 5.93 13.74 10.74
N LEU A 335 6.05 13.32 12.00
CA LEU A 335 6.18 14.19 13.15
C LEU A 335 7.52 13.97 13.84
N GLU A 336 8.06 15.03 14.42
CA GLU A 336 9.26 14.99 15.27
C GLU A 336 8.91 15.48 16.67
N MET A 337 9.32 14.70 17.68
CA MET A 337 9.15 15.05 19.07
C MET A 337 9.93 16.32 19.41
N MET A 338 9.25 17.27 20.05
CA MET A 338 9.90 18.46 20.58
C MET A 338 10.41 18.17 22.01
N PRO A 339 11.52 18.81 22.42
CA PRO A 339 11.93 18.79 23.81
C PRO A 339 10.77 19.21 24.72
N ALA A 340 10.61 18.50 25.85
CA ALA A 340 9.65 18.89 26.87
C ALA A 340 9.94 20.34 27.31
N ARG A 341 8.89 21.16 27.35
CA ARG A 341 8.97 22.54 27.83
C ARG A 341 9.19 22.63 29.32
#